data_AF-A0A970CKZ6-F1
#
_entry.id   AF-A0A970CKZ6-F1
#
_cell.length_a   1.000
_cell.length_b   1.000
_cell.length_c   1.000
_cell.angle_alpha   90.00
_cell.angle_beta   90.00
_cell.angle_gamma   90.00
#
_symmetry.space_group_name_H-M   'P 1'
#
loop_
_entity.id
_entity.type
_entity.pdbx_description
1 polymer ?
#
loop_
_entity_poly.entity_id
_entity_poly.type
_entity_poly.pdbx_seq_one_letter_code
_entity_poly.pdbx_strand_id
1 'polypeptide(L)'
;GALAIAIKAANYNHQEFEEVLNSFDFQNLQVNKPSALPVFQSYEEFIAKEKRNNPSAIFTFLDQSPKETRINRADSYSGNILNNIIKFSSEKSLFNGDYLEEWLYDILAERGIRTFGDLKNGLVDKRNPHDYKIRMTCVDCTRIKSVTLPDDLVYYGIDPDKFEVAKAVRISASIPFAFKPVGIEKDGIKYYLIDGGVFDNFPYWLIDNSTFPTIGFRIQSEKQNINLKTPINIIRNIISTTYDIGIPHHLKSEINYIENIPVSNIPTLDFNLTEEAKSYLIESGYEAAYTLFNQIQPQPFLSFIRRMLG
;
A
#
# COMPACT_ATOMS: atom_id res chain seq x y z
N GLY A 1 4.81 -2.44 2.38
CA GLY A 1 5.23 -1.20 3.07
C GLY A 1 4.88 -1.25 4.54
N ALA A 2 3.60 -1.06 4.89
CA ALA A 2 3.13 -0.96 6.28
C ALA A 2 3.59 -2.12 7.19
N LEU A 3 3.47 -3.36 6.73
CA LEU A 3 3.91 -4.55 7.47
C LEU A 3 5.40 -4.48 7.87
N ALA A 4 6.27 -4.24 6.89
CA ALA A 4 7.71 -4.19 7.12
C ALA A 4 8.12 -3.06 8.07
N ILE A 5 7.48 -1.90 7.95
CA ILE A 5 7.72 -0.75 8.82
C ILE A 5 7.26 -1.05 10.26
N ALA A 6 6.12 -1.72 10.44
CA ALA A 6 5.63 -2.09 11.77
C ALA A 6 6.57 -3.08 12.48
N ILE A 7 6.99 -4.15 11.79
CA ILE A 7 7.96 -5.12 12.32
C ILE A 7 9.29 -4.42 12.65
N LYS A 8 9.78 -3.55 11.77
CA LYS A 8 11.02 -2.79 12.02
C LYS A 8 10.91 -1.88 13.25
N ALA A 9 9.77 -1.21 13.44
CA ALA A 9 9.55 -0.31 14.57
C ALA A 9 9.39 -1.03 15.91
N ALA A 10 9.01 -2.32 15.87
CA ALA A 10 9.05 -3.23 17.01
C ALA A 10 10.47 -3.75 17.32
N ASN A 11 11.51 -3.22 16.67
CA ASN A 11 12.93 -3.54 16.87
C ASN A 11 13.35 -4.97 16.49
N TYR A 12 12.62 -5.64 15.61
CA TYR A 12 13.12 -6.86 14.99
C TYR A 12 14.37 -6.55 14.15
N ASN A 13 15.42 -7.33 14.35
CA ASN A 13 16.60 -7.32 13.48
C ASN A 13 16.32 -8.12 12.19
N HIS A 14 17.27 -8.14 11.24
CA HIS A 14 17.04 -8.77 9.93
C HIS A 14 16.80 -10.29 10.00
N GLN A 15 17.49 -11.00 10.89
CA GLN A 15 17.32 -12.45 11.06
C GLN A 15 15.96 -12.76 11.66
N GLU A 16 15.59 -12.04 12.72
CA GLU A 16 14.28 -12.21 13.37
C GLU A 16 13.14 -11.80 12.43
N PHE A 17 13.35 -10.80 11.56
CA PHE A 17 12.37 -10.41 10.54
C PHE A 17 12.14 -11.57 9.55
N GLU A 18 13.21 -12.20 9.08
CA GLU A 18 13.14 -13.35 8.18
C GLU A 18 12.42 -14.53 8.83
N GLU A 19 12.73 -14.83 10.10
CA GLU A 19 12.02 -15.83 10.90
C GLU A 19 10.52 -15.52 11.04
N VAL A 20 10.17 -14.27 11.33
CA VAL A 20 8.78 -13.81 11.38
C VAL A 20 8.08 -14.04 10.05
N LEU A 21 8.69 -13.66 8.92
CA LEU A 21 8.09 -13.90 7.60
C LEU A 21 7.92 -15.39 7.29
N ASN A 22 8.92 -16.20 7.66
CA ASN A 22 8.88 -17.65 7.43
C ASN A 22 7.86 -18.36 8.34
N SER A 23 7.51 -17.76 9.49
CA SER A 23 6.46 -18.27 10.38
C SER A 23 5.05 -18.05 9.85
N PHE A 24 4.86 -17.12 8.91
CA PHE A 24 3.54 -16.79 8.39
C PHE A 24 3.08 -17.83 7.37
N ASP A 25 1.97 -18.50 7.68
CA ASP A 25 1.34 -19.44 6.74
C ASP A 25 0.55 -18.68 5.67
N PHE A 26 1.24 -18.35 4.57
CA PHE A 26 0.65 -17.72 3.39
C PHE A 26 -0.43 -18.57 2.69
N GLN A 27 -0.50 -19.89 2.93
CA GLN A 27 -1.51 -20.74 2.30
C GLN A 27 -2.91 -20.45 2.87
N ASN A 28 -3.00 -20.20 4.18
CA ASN A 28 -4.25 -19.84 4.85
C ASN A 28 -4.71 -18.42 4.52
N LEU A 29 -3.85 -17.60 3.93
CA LEU A 29 -4.21 -16.26 3.49
C LEU A 29 -5.24 -16.31 2.36
N GLN A 30 -5.17 -17.29 1.44
CA GLN A 30 -6.05 -17.37 0.28
C GLN A 30 -7.39 -18.04 0.63
N VAL A 31 -8.48 -17.27 0.55
CA VAL A 31 -9.83 -17.74 0.91
C VAL A 31 -10.78 -17.90 -0.27
N ASN A 32 -10.49 -17.28 -1.41
CA ASN A 32 -11.31 -17.44 -2.62
C ASN A 32 -10.46 -17.64 -3.87
N LYS A 33 -11.05 -18.36 -4.84
CA LYS A 33 -10.53 -18.42 -6.21
C LYS A 33 -10.86 -17.10 -6.94
N PRO A 34 -9.99 -16.62 -7.86
CA PRO A 34 -10.26 -15.40 -8.62
C PRO A 34 -11.59 -15.40 -9.38
N SER A 35 -12.01 -16.55 -9.92
CA SER A 35 -13.29 -16.69 -10.64
C SER A 35 -14.53 -16.61 -9.75
N ALA A 36 -14.38 -16.73 -8.43
CA ALA A 36 -15.48 -16.65 -7.47
C ALA A 36 -15.74 -15.21 -6.96
N LEU A 37 -14.90 -14.25 -7.36
CA LEU A 37 -15.06 -12.86 -6.93
C LEU A 37 -16.21 -12.16 -7.69
N PRO A 38 -17.05 -11.37 -7.00
CA PRO A 38 -18.13 -10.61 -7.64
C PRO A 38 -17.64 -9.67 -8.76
N VAL A 39 -16.47 -9.06 -8.57
CA VAL A 39 -15.86 -8.16 -9.57
C VAL A 39 -15.52 -8.89 -10.87
N PHE A 40 -15.07 -10.15 -10.79
CA PHE A 40 -14.74 -10.96 -11.97
C PHE A 40 -16.00 -11.27 -12.79
N GLN A 41 -17.04 -11.77 -12.11
CA GLN A 41 -18.32 -12.12 -12.75
C GLN A 41 -18.94 -10.89 -13.42
N SER A 42 -18.95 -9.76 -12.72
CA SER A 42 -19.49 -8.50 -13.23
C SER A 42 -18.70 -7.96 -14.43
N TYR A 43 -17.37 -8.13 -14.43
CA TYR A 43 -16.52 -7.71 -15.54
C TYR A 43 -16.74 -8.56 -16.79
N GLU A 44 -16.86 -9.89 -16.64
CA GLU A 44 -17.16 -10.79 -17.77
C GLU A 44 -18.50 -10.44 -18.43
N GLU A 45 -19.54 -10.18 -17.62
CA GLU A 45 -20.84 -9.72 -18.12
C GLU A 45 -20.75 -8.37 -18.86
N PHE A 46 -19.91 -7.45 -18.36
CA PHE A 46 -19.69 -6.15 -18.97
C PHE A 46 -19.02 -6.28 -20.36
N ILE A 47 -17.95 -7.08 -20.46
CA ILE A 47 -17.24 -7.29 -21.73
C ILE A 47 -18.12 -8.00 -22.76
N ALA A 48 -18.92 -8.98 -22.34
CA ALA A 48 -19.87 -9.66 -23.22
C ALA A 48 -20.87 -8.69 -23.87
N LYS A 49 -21.23 -7.60 -23.18
CA LYS A 49 -22.17 -6.57 -23.68
C LYS A 49 -21.50 -5.53 -24.58
N GLU A 50 -20.28 -5.08 -24.26
CA GLU A 50 -19.58 -3.99 -24.98
C GLU A 50 -19.08 -4.38 -26.40
N LYS A 51 -19.07 -5.68 -26.77
CA LYS A 51 -18.64 -6.20 -28.09
C LYS A 51 -17.23 -5.76 -28.55
N ARG A 52 -16.41 -5.17 -27.67
CA ARG A 52 -15.02 -4.74 -27.94
C ARG A 52 -14.14 -5.03 -26.74
N ASN A 53 -12.96 -5.59 -27.00
CA ASN A 53 -11.93 -5.81 -25.99
C ASN A 53 -10.91 -4.66 -26.11
N ASN A 54 -11.11 -3.57 -25.38
CA ASN A 54 -10.21 -2.41 -25.37
C ASN A 54 -9.43 -2.38 -24.04
N PRO A 55 -8.13 -2.06 -24.01
CA PRO A 55 -7.36 -1.85 -22.78
C PRO A 55 -8.00 -0.89 -21.75
N SER A 56 -8.82 0.07 -22.20
CA SER A 56 -9.57 1.00 -21.34
C SER A 56 -10.89 0.44 -20.78
N ALA A 57 -11.22 -0.82 -21.08
CA ALA A 57 -12.48 -1.45 -20.69
C ALA A 57 -12.58 -1.64 -19.16
N ILE A 58 -11.47 -1.95 -18.48
CA ILE A 58 -11.45 -2.09 -17.01
C ILE A 58 -11.74 -0.75 -16.33
N PHE A 59 -11.05 0.31 -16.74
CA PHE A 59 -11.32 1.65 -16.20
C PHE A 59 -12.79 2.04 -16.44
N THR A 60 -13.30 1.82 -17.65
CA THR A 60 -14.71 2.08 -17.97
C THR A 60 -15.66 1.24 -17.12
N PHE A 61 -15.33 -0.03 -16.87
CA PHE A 61 -16.10 -0.94 -16.02
C PHE A 61 -16.13 -0.51 -14.56
N LEU A 62 -15.03 0.04 -14.04
CA LEU A 62 -14.94 0.51 -12.65
C LEU A 62 -15.56 1.88 -12.47
N ASP A 63 -15.44 2.77 -13.45
CA ASP A 63 -16.04 4.11 -13.44
C ASP A 63 -17.56 4.05 -13.63
N GLN A 64 -18.06 3.21 -14.56
CA GLN A 64 -19.49 3.08 -14.91
C GLN A 64 -20.24 4.40 -15.22
N SER A 65 -19.54 5.52 -15.35
CA SER A 65 -20.14 6.82 -15.65
C SER A 65 -20.76 6.83 -17.06
N PRO A 66 -21.93 7.47 -17.26
CA PRO A 66 -22.50 7.68 -18.59
C PRO A 66 -21.48 8.31 -19.55
N LYS A 67 -21.45 7.87 -20.81
CA LYS A 67 -20.46 8.34 -21.81
C LYS A 67 -20.47 9.87 -22.00
N GLU A 68 -21.60 10.53 -21.71
CA GLU A 68 -21.85 11.97 -21.89
C GLU A 68 -21.31 12.86 -20.76
N THR A 69 -21.02 12.31 -19.57
CA THR A 69 -20.51 13.08 -18.41
C THR A 69 -18.99 13.09 -18.32
N ARG A 70 -18.27 12.57 -19.33
CA ARG A 70 -16.80 12.45 -19.35
C ARG A 70 -16.05 13.77 -19.61
N ILE A 71 -16.73 14.91 -19.53
CA ILE A 71 -16.15 16.24 -19.76
C ILE A 71 -16.20 17.02 -18.43
N ASN A 72 -15.00 17.34 -17.92
CA ASN A 72 -14.72 18.28 -16.83
C ASN A 72 -15.20 17.89 -15.41
N ARG A 73 -14.38 17.12 -14.68
CA ARG A 73 -13.96 17.34 -13.27
C ARG A 73 -13.18 16.13 -12.76
N ALA A 74 -11.90 16.33 -12.44
CA ALA A 74 -11.03 15.31 -11.83
C ALA A 74 -11.62 14.73 -10.51
N ASP A 75 -12.43 15.51 -9.80
CA ASP A 75 -13.06 15.12 -8.53
C ASP A 75 -14.24 14.13 -8.67
N SER A 76 -14.79 13.94 -9.87
CA SER A 76 -15.98 13.07 -10.08
C SER A 76 -15.66 11.61 -10.41
N TYR A 77 -14.46 11.32 -10.94
CA TYR A 77 -14.08 9.98 -11.40
C TYR A 77 -13.72 9.04 -10.25
N SER A 78 -12.99 9.55 -9.24
CA SER A 78 -12.55 8.74 -8.11
C SER A 78 -13.74 8.24 -7.28
N GLY A 79 -14.83 9.02 -7.18
CA GLY A 79 -16.00 8.64 -6.39
C GLY A 79 -16.72 7.38 -6.89
N ASN A 80 -16.97 7.28 -8.20
CA ASN A 80 -17.64 6.10 -8.76
C ASN A 80 -16.79 4.84 -8.67
N ILE A 81 -15.48 4.98 -8.93
CA ILE A 81 -14.53 3.87 -8.80
C ILE A 81 -14.49 3.38 -7.35
N LEU A 82 -14.37 4.27 -6.36
CA LEU A 82 -14.36 3.90 -4.94
C LEU A 82 -15.66 3.25 -4.49
N ASN A 83 -16.81 3.75 -4.96
CA ASN A 83 -18.11 3.13 -4.70
C ASN A 83 -18.18 1.70 -5.25
N ASN A 84 -17.68 1.48 -6.47
CA ASN A 84 -17.64 0.14 -7.07
C ASN A 84 -16.59 -0.77 -6.41
N ILE A 85 -15.48 -0.23 -5.90
CA ILE A 85 -14.53 -0.96 -5.06
C ILE A 85 -15.24 -1.48 -3.82
N ILE A 86 -15.97 -0.62 -3.08
CA ILE A 86 -16.74 -1.05 -1.90
C ILE A 86 -17.75 -2.13 -2.31
N LYS A 87 -18.56 -1.87 -3.33
CA LYS A 87 -19.61 -2.77 -3.81
C LYS A 87 -19.08 -4.17 -4.08
N PHE A 88 -17.98 -4.31 -4.84
CA PHE A 88 -17.50 -5.63 -5.26
C PHE A 88 -16.53 -6.29 -4.28
N SER A 89 -15.89 -5.53 -3.38
CA SER A 89 -14.88 -6.06 -2.45
C SER A 89 -15.44 -6.36 -1.05
N SER A 90 -16.64 -5.89 -0.70
CA SER A 90 -17.20 -6.06 0.65
C SER A 90 -17.69 -7.49 0.92
N GLU A 91 -18.19 -8.19 -0.09
CA GLU A 91 -18.74 -9.55 0.07
C GLU A 91 -17.66 -10.63 0.08
N LYS A 92 -16.78 -10.61 -0.93
CA LYS A 92 -15.70 -11.58 -1.13
C LYS A 92 -14.41 -10.90 -1.57
N SER A 93 -13.30 -11.46 -1.14
CA SER A 93 -11.94 -11.04 -1.47
C SER A 93 -11.06 -12.26 -1.74
N LEU A 94 -9.92 -12.09 -2.42
CA LEU A 94 -8.97 -13.19 -2.60
C LEU A 94 -8.39 -13.69 -1.28
N PHE A 95 -8.09 -12.76 -0.39
CA PHE A 95 -7.30 -12.98 0.81
C PHE A 95 -8.05 -12.59 2.09
N ASN A 96 -7.77 -13.31 3.16
CA ASN A 96 -8.27 -13.02 4.51
C ASN A 96 -7.33 -12.04 5.21
N GLY A 97 -7.66 -10.76 5.18
CA GLY A 97 -6.83 -9.78 5.87
C GLY A 97 -6.97 -9.85 7.39
N ASP A 98 -8.03 -10.44 7.94
CA ASP A 98 -8.21 -10.53 9.39
C ASP A 98 -7.21 -11.56 9.96
N TYR A 99 -6.90 -12.61 9.19
CA TYR A 99 -5.80 -13.52 9.49
C TYR A 99 -4.43 -12.82 9.51
N LEU A 100 -4.18 -11.88 8.57
CA LEU A 100 -2.97 -11.05 8.57
C LEU A 100 -2.92 -10.12 9.81
N GLU A 101 -4.06 -9.56 10.20
CA GLU A 101 -4.20 -8.68 11.37
C GLU A 101 -3.90 -9.44 12.67
N GLU A 102 -4.53 -10.60 12.87
CA GLU A 102 -4.36 -11.45 14.05
C GLU A 102 -2.92 -11.92 14.20
N TRP A 103 -2.33 -12.45 13.12
CA TRP A 103 -0.93 -12.86 13.14
C TRP A 103 0.01 -11.70 13.50
N LEU A 104 -0.16 -10.54 12.85
CA LEU A 104 0.71 -9.40 13.12
C LEU A 104 0.52 -8.86 14.54
N TYR A 105 -0.71 -8.90 15.07
CA TYR A 105 -0.99 -8.51 16.44
C TYR A 105 -0.19 -9.35 17.43
N ASP A 106 -0.13 -10.67 17.23
CA ASP A 106 0.65 -11.57 18.09
C ASP A 106 2.16 -11.31 17.97
N ILE A 107 2.67 -11.17 16.74
CA ILE A 107 4.08 -10.82 16.50
C ILE A 107 4.48 -9.51 17.19
N LEU A 108 3.70 -8.44 17.03
CA LEU A 108 4.03 -7.16 17.66
C LEU A 108 3.92 -7.24 19.20
N ALA A 109 2.97 -8.02 19.71
CA ALA A 109 2.76 -8.20 21.14
C ALA A 109 3.96 -8.87 21.84
N GLU A 110 4.71 -9.75 21.15
CA GLU A 110 5.95 -10.34 21.67
C GLU A 110 7.02 -9.29 21.97
N ARG A 111 6.97 -8.12 21.31
CA ARG A 111 7.84 -6.97 21.57
C ARG A 111 7.20 -5.90 22.45
N GLY A 112 6.06 -6.21 23.06
CA GLY A 112 5.30 -5.26 23.89
C GLY A 112 4.65 -4.14 23.09
N ILE A 113 4.45 -4.31 21.78
CA ILE A 113 3.80 -3.33 20.91
C ILE A 113 2.38 -3.81 20.60
N ARG A 114 1.37 -3.01 20.96
CA ARG A 114 -0.03 -3.25 20.56
C ARG A 114 -0.60 -2.03 19.87
N THR A 115 -0.42 -0.84 20.43
CA THR A 115 -1.00 0.40 19.92
C THR A 115 0.06 1.41 19.48
N PHE A 116 -0.37 2.47 18.78
CA PHE A 116 0.55 3.55 18.40
C PHE A 116 1.15 4.29 19.59
N GLY A 117 0.50 4.27 20.76
CA GLY A 117 1.05 4.76 22.02
C GLY A 117 2.34 4.03 22.44
N ASP A 118 2.50 2.76 22.05
CA ASP A 118 3.74 1.99 22.30
C ASP A 118 4.87 2.37 21.31
N LEU A 119 4.54 3.06 20.22
CA LEU A 119 5.44 3.47 19.13
C LEU A 119 5.69 4.98 19.11
N LYS A 120 5.79 5.59 20.28
CA LYS A 120 6.15 7.01 20.48
C LYS A 120 7.67 7.24 20.47
N ASN A 121 8.10 8.50 20.53
CA ASN A 121 9.50 8.94 20.52
C ASN A 121 10.22 8.77 19.17
N GLY A 122 9.48 8.89 18.07
CA GLY A 122 9.98 9.11 16.73
C GLY A 122 10.40 10.56 16.48
N LEU A 123 10.70 10.89 15.22
CA LEU A 123 11.09 12.23 14.82
C LEU A 123 9.87 13.17 14.82
N VAL A 124 9.95 14.27 15.55
CA VAL A 124 8.94 15.34 15.51
C VAL A 124 9.26 16.29 14.39
N ASP A 125 8.29 16.52 13.53
CA ASP A 125 8.37 17.51 12.46
C ASP A 125 6.98 18.07 12.13
N LYS A 126 6.90 18.96 11.12
CA LYS A 126 5.63 19.59 10.72
C LYS A 126 4.57 18.58 10.26
N ARG A 127 4.99 17.46 9.68
CA ARG A 127 4.11 16.39 9.20
C ARG A 127 3.81 15.39 10.31
N ASN A 128 4.73 15.14 11.24
CA ASN A 128 4.59 14.23 12.38
C ASN A 128 4.65 14.98 13.74
N PRO A 129 3.61 15.74 14.11
CA PRO A 129 3.61 16.52 15.35
C PRO A 129 3.50 15.66 16.61
N HIS A 130 3.06 14.40 16.48
CA HIS A 130 2.80 13.49 17.59
C HIS A 130 3.91 12.45 17.79
N ASP A 131 5.12 12.67 17.29
CA ASP A 131 6.31 11.82 17.54
C ASP A 131 6.14 10.32 17.25
N TYR A 132 5.20 9.89 16.39
CA TYR A 132 5.09 8.46 16.09
C TYR A 132 6.31 7.95 15.32
N LYS A 133 6.84 6.78 15.69
CA LYS A 133 7.95 6.10 14.98
C LYS A 133 7.53 5.63 13.59
N ILE A 134 6.25 5.32 13.41
CA ILE A 134 5.69 4.85 12.15
C ILE A 134 4.40 5.57 11.84
N ARG A 135 4.18 5.78 10.55
CA ARG A 135 2.96 6.36 9.99
C ARG A 135 2.69 5.67 8.67
N MET A 136 1.44 5.63 8.29
CA MET A 136 1.03 5.00 7.03
C MET A 136 -0.21 5.68 6.48
N THR A 137 -0.47 5.48 5.19
CA THR A 137 -1.65 6.05 4.52
C THR A 137 -2.67 4.97 4.23
N CYS A 138 -3.93 5.39 4.20
CA CYS A 138 -5.05 4.66 3.65
C CYS A 138 -5.98 5.61 2.91
N VAL A 139 -6.99 5.07 2.23
CA VAL A 139 -8.04 5.86 1.58
C VAL A 139 -9.37 5.58 2.26
N ASP A 140 -10.07 6.64 2.66
CA ASP A 140 -11.49 6.58 3.01
C ASP A 140 -12.32 6.70 1.75
N CYS A 141 -12.90 5.58 1.33
CA CYS A 141 -13.77 5.49 0.17
C CYS A 141 -15.09 6.26 0.36
N THR A 142 -15.61 6.29 1.58
CA THR A 142 -16.88 6.94 1.92
C THR A 142 -16.74 8.46 1.81
N ARG A 143 -15.57 9.02 2.18
CA ARG A 143 -15.27 10.46 2.10
C ARG A 143 -14.47 10.87 0.88
N ILE A 144 -13.92 9.92 0.11
CA ILE A 144 -13.01 10.16 -1.02
C ILE A 144 -11.80 10.97 -0.54
N LYS A 145 -11.11 10.49 0.49
CA LYS A 145 -9.96 11.19 1.10
C LYS A 145 -8.82 10.26 1.44
N SER A 146 -7.59 10.72 1.22
CA SER A 146 -6.42 10.16 1.90
C SER A 146 -6.54 10.36 3.40
N VAL A 147 -6.09 9.37 4.15
CA VAL A 147 -6.11 9.35 5.60
C VAL A 147 -4.73 8.93 6.08
N THR A 148 -4.18 9.68 7.01
CA THR A 148 -2.90 9.38 7.66
C THR A 148 -3.16 8.68 8.98
N LEU A 149 -2.67 7.45 9.11
CA LEU A 149 -2.72 6.68 10.35
C LEU A 149 -1.44 6.89 11.16
N PRO A 150 -1.54 7.18 12.47
CA PRO A 150 -2.77 7.21 13.26
C PRO A 150 -3.41 8.62 13.36
N ASP A 151 -2.76 9.68 12.87
CA ASP A 151 -3.14 11.08 13.14
C ASP A 151 -4.61 11.42 12.82
N ASP A 152 -5.13 10.98 11.68
CA ASP A 152 -6.47 11.31 11.22
C ASP A 152 -7.57 10.47 11.89
N LEU A 153 -7.21 9.53 12.78
CA LEU A 153 -8.18 8.69 13.49
C LEU A 153 -9.13 9.50 14.38
N VAL A 154 -8.70 10.69 14.81
CA VAL A 154 -9.50 11.65 15.56
C VAL A 154 -10.79 12.00 14.81
N TYR A 155 -10.76 12.02 13.47
CA TYR A 155 -11.98 12.23 12.67
C TYR A 155 -13.04 11.15 12.94
N TYR A 156 -12.62 9.91 13.15
CA TYR A 156 -13.52 8.79 13.46
C TYR A 156 -13.86 8.67 14.95
N GLY A 157 -13.46 9.65 15.78
CA GLY A 157 -13.69 9.59 17.22
C GLY A 157 -12.79 8.57 17.94
N ILE A 158 -11.71 8.14 17.29
CA ILE A 158 -10.75 7.19 17.83
C ILE A 158 -9.52 7.96 18.31
N ASP A 159 -9.08 7.65 19.52
CA ASP A 159 -7.83 8.15 20.10
C ASP A 159 -6.63 7.49 19.39
N PRO A 160 -5.78 8.27 18.68
CA PRO A 160 -4.64 7.74 17.94
C PRO A 160 -3.72 6.84 18.77
N ASP A 161 -3.46 7.17 20.04
CA ASP A 161 -2.55 6.41 20.91
C ASP A 161 -3.11 5.04 21.31
N LYS A 162 -4.43 4.86 21.25
CA LYS A 162 -5.11 3.62 21.60
C LYS A 162 -5.39 2.73 20.40
N PHE A 163 -5.11 3.21 19.19
CA PHE A 163 -5.37 2.43 17.99
C PHE A 163 -4.32 1.34 17.79
N GLU A 164 -4.76 0.15 17.44
CA GLU A 164 -3.88 -1.00 17.25
C GLU A 164 -3.02 -0.84 15.99
N VAL A 165 -1.73 -1.12 16.12
CA VAL A 165 -0.78 -1.05 15.00
C VAL A 165 -1.11 -2.11 13.96
N ALA A 166 -1.45 -3.33 14.39
CA ALA A 166 -1.84 -4.42 13.50
C ALA A 166 -3.10 -4.04 12.68
N LYS A 167 -4.08 -3.38 13.30
CA LYS A 167 -5.27 -2.87 12.60
C LYS A 167 -4.93 -1.83 11.56
N ALA A 168 -4.04 -0.89 11.88
CA ALA A 168 -3.58 0.10 10.91
C ALA A 168 -2.86 -0.54 9.72
N VAL A 169 -2.00 -1.53 9.96
CA VAL A 169 -1.33 -2.28 8.89
C VAL A 169 -2.35 -3.02 8.04
N ARG A 170 -3.33 -3.68 8.65
CA ARG A 170 -4.43 -4.32 7.93
C ARG A 170 -5.17 -3.33 7.05
N ILE A 171 -5.54 -2.16 7.56
CA ILE A 171 -6.18 -1.10 6.77
C ILE A 171 -5.28 -0.68 5.60
N SER A 172 -4.02 -0.34 5.88
CA SER A 172 -3.08 0.16 4.89
C SER A 172 -2.71 -0.87 3.83
N ALA A 173 -2.84 -2.17 4.13
CA ALA A 173 -2.65 -3.29 3.20
C ALA A 173 -3.96 -3.81 2.58
N SER A 174 -5.08 -3.12 2.76
CA SER A 174 -6.41 -3.53 2.24
C SER A 174 -6.55 -3.22 0.76
N ILE A 175 -5.73 -3.87 -0.06
CA ILE A 175 -5.70 -3.69 -1.51
C ILE A 175 -7.07 -4.07 -2.08
N PRO A 176 -7.71 -3.19 -2.89
CA PRO A 176 -9.01 -3.47 -3.50
C PRO A 176 -9.08 -4.85 -4.15
N PHE A 177 -10.20 -5.56 -3.99
CA PHE A 177 -10.47 -6.91 -4.51
C PHE A 177 -9.55 -8.04 -4.01
N ALA A 178 -8.33 -7.74 -3.60
CA ALA A 178 -7.43 -8.67 -2.93
C ALA A 178 -7.87 -8.89 -1.48
N PHE A 179 -8.20 -7.81 -0.77
CA PHE A 179 -8.68 -7.82 0.61
C PHE A 179 -10.02 -7.10 0.73
N LYS A 180 -10.81 -7.44 1.75
CA LYS A 180 -12.03 -6.69 2.07
C LYS A 180 -11.66 -5.31 2.64
N PRO A 181 -12.40 -4.24 2.29
CA PRO A 181 -12.29 -2.96 2.98
C PRO A 181 -12.54 -3.10 4.47
N VAL A 182 -11.85 -2.30 5.28
CA VAL A 182 -12.07 -2.26 6.73
C VAL A 182 -13.10 -1.19 7.04
N GLY A 183 -14.14 -1.55 7.80
CA GLY A 183 -15.17 -0.61 8.26
C GLY A 183 -14.82 0.00 9.60
N ILE A 184 -14.89 1.33 9.71
CA ILE A 184 -14.92 2.06 11.00
C ILE A 184 -16.28 2.73 11.13
N GLU A 185 -16.91 2.60 12.30
CA GLU A 185 -18.22 3.20 12.58
C GLU A 185 -18.08 4.42 13.50
N LYS A 186 -18.75 5.51 13.13
CA LYS A 186 -18.90 6.71 13.96
C LYS A 186 -20.30 7.29 13.75
N ASP A 187 -20.99 7.60 14.84
CA ASP A 187 -22.31 8.25 14.84
C ASP A 187 -23.34 7.55 13.92
N GLY A 188 -23.30 6.21 13.85
CA GLY A 188 -24.16 5.39 13.00
C GLY A 188 -23.80 5.40 11.50
N ILE A 189 -22.68 6.02 11.13
CA ILE A 189 -22.14 6.02 9.76
C ILE A 189 -20.94 5.08 9.70
N LYS A 190 -20.94 4.21 8.68
CA LYS A 190 -19.82 3.29 8.40
C LYS A 190 -18.91 3.85 7.31
N TYR A 191 -17.64 4.04 7.64
CA TYR A 191 -16.57 4.50 6.77
C TYR A 191 -15.74 3.31 6.31
N TYR A 192 -15.55 3.16 5.00
CA TYR A 192 -14.77 2.05 4.43
C TYR A 192 -13.36 2.52 4.07
N LEU A 193 -12.36 1.89 4.69
CA LEU A 193 -10.95 2.17 4.51
C LEU A 193 -10.29 1.08 3.67
N ILE A 194 -9.44 1.50 2.73
CA ILE A 194 -8.66 0.64 1.84
C ILE A 194 -7.19 1.09 1.75
N ASP A 195 -6.37 0.32 1.05
CA ASP A 195 -4.94 0.62 0.81
C ASP A 195 -4.70 2.05 0.28
N GLY A 196 -3.67 2.72 0.83
CA GLY A 196 -3.31 4.10 0.50
C GLY A 196 -2.82 4.29 -0.94
N GLY A 197 -2.26 3.24 -1.53
CA GLY A 197 -1.73 3.20 -2.89
C GLY A 197 -2.78 3.38 -3.98
N VAL A 198 -4.07 3.31 -3.63
CA VAL A 198 -5.16 3.69 -4.54
C VAL A 198 -5.12 5.17 -4.90
N PHE A 199 -4.76 6.03 -3.95
CA PHE A 199 -4.63 7.46 -4.19
C PHE A 199 -3.19 7.87 -4.48
N ASP A 200 -2.24 7.35 -3.71
CA ASP A 200 -0.83 7.68 -3.86
C ASP A 200 0.03 6.48 -3.47
N ASN A 201 0.68 5.87 -4.46
CA ASN A 201 1.54 4.70 -4.26
C ASN A 201 2.92 5.04 -3.68
N PHE A 202 3.23 6.33 -3.48
CA PHE A 202 4.48 6.80 -2.92
C PHE A 202 4.25 8.10 -2.13
N PRO A 203 3.61 8.02 -0.94
CA PRO A 203 3.09 9.17 -0.18
C PRO A 203 4.19 9.95 0.55
N TYR A 204 5.16 10.47 -0.21
CA TYR A 204 6.31 11.20 0.31
C TYR A 204 5.92 12.46 1.09
N TRP A 205 4.78 13.06 0.76
CA TRP A 205 4.23 14.21 1.47
C TRP A 205 3.93 13.96 2.95
N LEU A 206 3.93 12.69 3.38
CA LEU A 206 3.82 12.28 4.77
C LEU A 206 5.06 12.64 5.60
N ILE A 207 6.20 12.91 4.97
CA ILE A 207 7.50 13.15 5.60
C ILE A 207 7.94 14.61 5.34
N ASP A 208 8.56 15.25 6.34
CA ASP A 208 9.19 16.56 6.19
C ASP A 208 10.68 16.44 5.84
N ASN A 209 11.18 17.29 4.93
CA ASN A 209 12.55 17.18 4.37
C ASN A 209 13.57 18.14 4.99
N SER A 210 13.31 18.66 6.18
CA SER A 210 14.05 19.80 6.70
C SER A 210 15.34 19.43 7.43
N THR A 211 15.35 18.35 8.21
CA THR A 211 16.41 18.11 9.21
C THR A 211 17.26 16.86 8.94
N PHE A 212 16.68 15.80 8.36
CA PHE A 212 17.37 14.55 8.07
C PHE A 212 17.23 14.17 6.59
N PRO A 213 18.24 13.52 5.98
CA PRO A 213 18.09 12.91 4.66
C PRO A 213 16.92 11.92 4.68
N THR A 214 15.91 12.20 3.85
CA THR A 214 14.81 11.26 3.64
C THR A 214 15.17 10.31 2.51
N ILE A 215 15.03 9.01 2.78
CA ILE A 215 15.27 7.94 1.82
C ILE A 215 13.94 7.31 1.42
N GLY A 216 13.85 6.88 0.16
CA GLY A 216 12.68 6.20 -0.36
C GLY A 216 13.08 4.96 -1.15
N PHE A 217 12.36 3.87 -0.94
CA PHE A 217 12.46 2.68 -1.77
C PHE A 217 11.17 2.49 -2.54
N ARG A 218 11.27 2.36 -3.86
CA ARG A 218 10.12 2.13 -4.74
C ARG A 218 10.24 0.76 -5.38
N ILE A 219 9.22 -0.08 -5.20
CA ILE A 219 9.16 -1.35 -5.91
C ILE A 219 8.85 -1.06 -7.38
N GLN A 220 9.71 -1.55 -8.27
CA GLN A 220 9.56 -1.39 -9.71
C GLN A 220 9.38 -2.76 -10.36
N SER A 221 8.16 -3.01 -10.84
CA SER A 221 7.83 -4.17 -11.66
C SER A 221 8.00 -3.84 -13.14
N GLU A 222 8.44 -4.82 -13.93
CA GLU A 222 8.45 -4.67 -15.38
C GLU A 222 7.02 -4.75 -15.94
N LYS A 223 6.77 -4.04 -17.05
CA LYS A 223 5.48 -4.15 -17.75
C LYS A 223 5.31 -5.56 -18.30
N GLN A 224 4.43 -6.33 -17.66
CA GLN A 224 4.11 -7.67 -18.12
C GLN A 224 3.20 -7.59 -19.34
N ASN A 225 3.48 -8.40 -20.37
CA ASN A 225 2.51 -8.73 -21.41
C ASN A 225 1.47 -9.69 -20.82
N ILE A 226 0.52 -9.14 -20.05
CA ILE A 226 -0.49 -9.93 -19.35
C ILE A 226 -1.44 -10.55 -20.38
N ASN A 227 -1.43 -11.88 -20.48
CA ASN A 227 -2.45 -12.62 -21.22
C ASN A 227 -3.78 -12.56 -20.45
N LEU A 228 -4.71 -11.71 -20.89
CA LEU A 228 -6.02 -11.46 -20.23
C LEU A 228 -7.04 -12.60 -20.39
N LYS A 229 -6.59 -13.83 -20.65
CA LYS A 229 -7.48 -14.99 -20.82
C LYS A 229 -7.78 -15.76 -19.54
N THR A 230 -7.03 -15.52 -18.46
CA THR A 230 -7.20 -16.25 -17.20
C THR A 230 -7.88 -15.37 -16.14
N PRO A 231 -8.73 -15.94 -15.26
CA PRO A 231 -9.39 -15.18 -14.20
C PRO A 231 -8.42 -14.43 -13.30
N ILE A 232 -7.27 -15.04 -12.96
CA ILE A 232 -6.25 -14.41 -12.12
C ILE A 232 -5.63 -13.18 -12.79
N ASN A 233 -5.38 -13.24 -14.11
CA ASN A 233 -4.80 -12.12 -14.85
C ASN A 233 -5.79 -10.97 -15.03
N ILE A 234 -7.08 -11.27 -15.19
CA ILE A 234 -8.14 -10.25 -15.21
C ILE A 234 -8.21 -9.55 -13.86
N ILE A 235 -8.25 -10.30 -12.75
CA ILE A 235 -8.27 -9.72 -11.40
C ILE A 235 -7.01 -8.88 -11.14
N ARG A 236 -5.82 -9.37 -11.49
CA ARG A 236 -4.57 -8.60 -11.36
C ARG A 236 -4.63 -7.28 -12.12
N ASN A 237 -5.18 -7.28 -13.34
CA ASN A 237 -5.30 -6.06 -14.16
C ASN A 237 -6.34 -5.09 -13.59
N ILE A 238 -7.44 -5.60 -13.01
CA ILE A 238 -8.42 -4.79 -12.29
C ILE A 238 -7.76 -4.11 -11.09
N ILE A 239 -7.00 -4.86 -10.28
CA ILE A 239 -6.29 -4.33 -9.12
C ILE A 239 -5.28 -3.26 -9.54
N SER A 240 -4.44 -3.52 -10.55
CA SER A 240 -3.47 -2.53 -11.02
C SER A 240 -4.12 -1.26 -11.56
N THR A 241 -5.33 -1.35 -12.12
CA THR A 241 -6.09 -0.18 -12.60
C THR A 241 -6.66 0.66 -11.44
N THR A 242 -6.75 0.10 -10.23
CA THR A 242 -7.18 0.84 -9.04
C THR A 242 -6.05 1.53 -8.28
N TYR A 243 -4.78 1.24 -8.62
CA TYR A 243 -3.65 1.94 -8.02
C TYR A 243 -3.43 3.31 -8.68
N ASP A 244 -3.06 4.29 -7.86
CA ASP A 244 -2.65 5.63 -8.31
C ASP A 244 -3.72 6.36 -9.16
N ILE A 245 -5.00 6.17 -8.83
CA ILE A 245 -6.14 6.78 -9.53
C ILE A 245 -6.50 8.17 -8.99
N GLY A 246 -5.81 8.66 -7.95
CA GLY A 246 -6.27 9.82 -7.21
C GLY A 246 -5.23 10.50 -6.34
N ILE A 247 -4.33 11.27 -6.96
CA ILE A 247 -3.80 12.58 -6.52
C ILE A 247 -2.94 13.09 -7.71
N PRO A 248 -3.24 14.26 -8.29
CA PRO A 248 -2.32 14.89 -9.24
C PRO A 248 -0.98 15.13 -8.54
N HIS A 249 0.11 14.60 -9.11
CA HIS A 249 1.47 14.74 -8.59
C HIS A 249 1.91 16.22 -8.66
N HIS A 250 1.53 17.01 -7.66
CA HIS A 250 1.98 18.39 -7.50
C HIS A 250 2.94 18.51 -6.33
N LEU A 251 3.96 17.66 -6.28
CA LEU A 251 5.12 17.89 -5.44
C LEU A 251 6.38 17.70 -6.28
N LYS A 252 6.74 18.79 -6.98
CA LYS A 252 8.09 19.05 -7.49
C LYS A 252 9.04 19.34 -6.31
N SER A 253 9.10 18.47 -5.32
CA SER A 253 10.21 18.45 -4.37
C SER A 253 11.15 17.36 -4.86
N GLU A 254 12.35 17.76 -5.29
CA GLU A 254 13.42 16.82 -5.64
C GLU A 254 13.70 15.97 -4.40
N ILE A 255 13.30 14.70 -4.47
CA ILE A 255 13.61 13.73 -3.44
C ILE A 255 15.05 13.30 -3.72
N ASN A 256 15.94 13.60 -2.78
CA ASN A 256 17.38 13.44 -3.03
C ASN A 256 17.82 11.97 -3.09
N TYR A 257 17.10 11.07 -2.42
CA TYR A 257 17.52 9.69 -2.24
C TYR A 257 16.33 8.72 -2.44
N ILE A 258 16.05 8.39 -3.70
CA ILE A 258 15.12 7.30 -4.05
C ILE A 258 15.88 6.24 -4.81
N GLU A 259 15.73 4.99 -4.38
CA GLU A 259 16.19 3.83 -5.15
C GLU A 259 15.01 2.93 -5.56
N ASN A 260 15.07 2.43 -6.78
CA ASN A 260 14.08 1.46 -7.25
C ASN A 260 14.54 0.05 -6.91
N ILE A 261 13.66 -0.75 -6.32
CA ILE A 261 13.87 -2.18 -6.10
C ILE A 261 13.26 -2.93 -7.29
N PRO A 262 14.07 -3.49 -8.20
CA PRO A 262 13.55 -4.28 -9.30
C PRO A 262 12.96 -5.59 -8.77
N VAL A 263 11.77 -5.95 -9.23
CA VAL A 263 11.12 -7.24 -8.88
C VAL A 263 10.83 -8.11 -10.11
N SER A 264 11.49 -7.80 -11.23
CA SER A 264 11.33 -8.47 -12.53
C SER A 264 9.85 -8.66 -12.89
N ASN A 265 9.44 -9.88 -13.22
CA ASN A 265 8.09 -10.30 -13.59
C ASN A 265 7.29 -10.92 -12.43
N ILE A 266 7.75 -10.82 -11.18
CA ILE A 266 7.04 -11.38 -10.03
C ILE A 266 5.77 -10.55 -9.75
N PRO A 267 4.57 -11.15 -9.75
CA PRO A 267 3.33 -10.42 -9.50
C PRO A 267 3.22 -9.95 -8.04
N THR A 268 2.70 -8.74 -7.83
CA THR A 268 2.55 -8.09 -6.51
C THR A 268 1.68 -8.86 -5.49
N LEU A 269 0.81 -9.75 -5.95
CA LEU A 269 -0.11 -10.55 -5.13
C LEU A 269 0.12 -12.05 -5.34
N ASP A 270 1.37 -12.44 -5.53
CA ASP A 270 1.77 -13.84 -5.52
C ASP A 270 2.35 -14.21 -4.16
N PHE A 271 1.57 -14.95 -3.39
CA PHE A 271 1.97 -15.46 -2.07
C PHE A 271 2.52 -16.89 -2.13
N ASN A 272 2.57 -17.50 -3.32
CA ASN A 272 3.09 -18.84 -3.55
C ASN A 272 4.45 -18.78 -4.27
N LEU A 273 5.36 -17.96 -3.73
CA LEU A 273 6.70 -17.78 -4.29
C LEU A 273 7.58 -18.99 -4.02
N THR A 274 8.39 -19.37 -5.00
CA THR A 274 9.47 -20.35 -4.80
C THR A 274 10.60 -19.73 -3.98
N GLU A 275 11.44 -20.56 -3.37
CA GLU A 275 12.59 -20.09 -2.58
C GLU A 275 13.58 -19.28 -3.44
N GLU A 276 13.72 -19.63 -4.72
CA GLU A 276 14.54 -18.87 -5.67
C GLU A 276 13.96 -17.47 -5.92
N ALA A 277 12.64 -17.38 -6.09
CA ALA A 277 11.96 -16.10 -6.27
C ALA A 277 12.06 -15.22 -5.01
N LYS A 278 11.91 -15.80 -3.82
CA LYS A 278 12.12 -15.10 -2.55
C LYS A 278 13.56 -14.59 -2.42
N SER A 279 14.55 -15.45 -2.69
CA SER A 279 15.97 -15.10 -2.63
C SER A 279 16.30 -13.94 -3.58
N TYR A 280 15.80 -14.00 -4.81
CA TYR A 280 15.95 -12.92 -5.80
C TYR A 280 15.37 -11.59 -5.30
N LEU A 281 14.18 -11.60 -4.69
CA LEU A 281 13.55 -10.38 -4.16
C LEU A 281 14.35 -9.78 -3.00
N ILE A 282 14.87 -10.64 -2.10
CA ILE A 282 15.72 -10.22 -0.98
C ILE A 282 17.01 -9.59 -1.49
N GLU A 283 17.69 -10.26 -2.43
CA GLU A 283 18.92 -9.77 -3.06
C GLU A 283 18.68 -8.44 -3.79
N SER A 284 17.59 -8.33 -4.54
CA SER A 284 17.21 -7.08 -5.23
C SER A 284 16.99 -5.91 -4.25
N GLY A 285 16.37 -6.19 -3.10
CA GLY A 285 16.21 -5.20 -2.02
C GLY A 285 17.54 -4.82 -1.37
N TYR A 286 18.43 -5.78 -1.17
CA TYR A 286 19.76 -5.56 -0.61
C TYR A 286 20.62 -4.68 -1.53
N GLU A 287 20.69 -5.00 -2.82
CA GLU A 287 21.47 -4.23 -3.81
C GLU A 287 20.97 -2.80 -3.96
N ALA A 288 19.64 -2.60 -3.95
CA ALA A 288 19.05 -1.27 -3.93
C ALA A 288 19.43 -0.49 -2.67
N ALA A 289 19.32 -1.11 -1.49
CA ALA A 289 19.73 -0.47 -0.23
C ALA A 289 21.22 -0.12 -0.20
N TYR A 290 22.07 -1.05 -0.65
CA TYR A 290 23.52 -0.85 -0.75
C TYR A 290 23.86 0.33 -1.67
N THR A 291 23.24 0.37 -2.86
CA THR A 291 23.42 1.46 -3.83
C THR A 291 23.03 2.81 -3.23
N LEU A 292 21.85 2.91 -2.62
CA LEU A 292 21.35 4.13 -2.02
C LEU A 292 22.21 4.62 -0.85
N PHE A 293 22.61 3.72 0.05
CA PHE A 293 23.41 4.10 1.21
C PHE A 293 24.82 4.56 0.82
N ASN A 294 25.40 4.00 -0.25
CA ASN A 294 26.68 4.48 -0.79
C ASN A 294 26.58 5.90 -1.40
N GLN A 295 25.41 6.32 -1.86
CA GLN A 295 25.17 7.70 -2.32
C GLN A 295 25.05 8.69 -1.14
N ILE A 296 24.56 8.23 0.01
CA ILE A 296 24.33 9.06 1.20
C ILE A 296 25.60 9.21 2.04
N GLN A 297 26.49 8.22 2.05
CA GLN A 297 27.77 8.35 2.75
C GLN A 297 28.60 9.50 2.14
N PRO A 298 29.23 10.36 2.97
CA PRO A 298 30.13 11.37 2.47
C PRO A 298 31.28 10.66 1.74
N GLN A 299 31.37 10.85 0.42
CA GLN A 299 32.51 10.39 -0.37
C GLN A 299 33.79 10.94 0.30
N PRO A 300 34.71 10.09 0.79
CA PRO A 300 35.87 10.54 1.58
C PRO A 300 36.66 11.64 0.87
N PHE A 301 36.75 11.56 -0.45
CA PHE A 301 37.41 12.52 -1.32
C PHE A 301 36.72 13.90 -1.35
N LEU A 302 35.39 13.97 -1.37
CA LEU A 302 34.64 15.23 -1.37
C LEU A 302 34.65 15.91 0.00
N SER A 303 34.60 15.13 1.09
CA SER A 303 34.80 15.67 2.45
C SER A 303 36.21 16.23 2.65
N PHE A 304 37.22 15.61 2.02
CA PHE A 304 38.60 16.07 2.04
C PHE A 304 38.79 17.38 1.25
N ILE A 305 38.19 17.49 0.05
CA ILE A 305 38.23 18.72 -0.77
C ILE A 305 37.48 19.87 -0.09
N ARG A 306 36.27 19.63 0.45
CA ARG A 306 35.54 20.67 1.22
C ARG A 306 36.35 21.19 2.41
N ARG A 307 37.06 20.30 3.10
CA ARG A 307 37.93 20.68 4.23
C ARG A 307 39.22 21.37 3.81
N MET A 308 39.64 21.23 2.55
CA MET A 308 40.84 21.88 2.01
C MET A 308 40.52 23.24 1.36
N LEU A 309 39.31 23.43 0.83
CA LEU A 309 38.91 24.65 0.11
C LEU A 309 38.14 25.67 0.95
N GLY A 310 37.75 25.35 2.19
CA GLY A 310 37.08 26.28 3.12
C GLY A 310 35.57 26.28 2.99
#